data_AF-A0A077ZF18-F1
#
_entry.id   AF-A0A077ZF18-F1
#
_cell.length_a   1.000
_cell.length_b   1.000
_cell.length_c   1.000
_cell.angle_alpha   90.00
_cell.angle_beta   90.00
_cell.angle_gamma   90.00
#
_symmetry.space_group_name_H-M   'P 1'
#
loop_
_entity.id
_entity.type
_entity.pdbx_description
1 polymer ?
#
loop_
_entity_poly.entity_id
_entity_poly.type
_entity_poly.pdbx_seq_one_letter_code
_entity_poly.pdbx_strand_id
1 'polypeptide(L)'
;MNDNIDTDQLIPKQFLKAVDKKGFGKNLLFEWRYLNDNYDENPDFIFNKPEYRDATILISGDNFGSGSSREHAAWALEDYGFRCVIAGSFSDIHYNNELKNGMLPIVQPLEVRQKLAALPAGEEITIDLPNQVIKSSAGKFPFEIDGEWKRKLVLGLDDIGITLQYENLIAVYEENRPSFYLFDGQELLLGPFQGGVSCVHIALGKGVCGEAAANQETIIVADVTKHVNYISCDSAAMSEIVVPMVKNNQLVGVLDLDSRLTDDYDAIDQEYLEKFVAVLLEKSYWNLDMFGVKK
;
A
#
# COMPACT_ATOMS: atom_id res chain seq x y z
N MET A 1 -35.45 -3.20 6.96
CA MET A 1 -34.45 -4.29 6.89
C MET A 1 -34.82 -5.20 5.73
N ASN A 2 -34.57 -4.75 4.50
CA ASN A 2 -34.82 -5.58 3.31
C ASN A 2 -33.61 -6.47 3.08
N ASP A 3 -33.83 -7.71 2.67
CA ASP A 3 -32.76 -8.61 2.21
C ASP A 3 -32.42 -8.31 0.75
N ASN A 4 -31.21 -8.70 0.33
CA ASN A 4 -30.74 -8.62 -1.05
C ASN A 4 -30.78 -7.20 -1.63
N ILE A 5 -30.42 -6.19 -0.84
CA ILE A 5 -30.18 -4.84 -1.36
C ILE A 5 -28.90 -4.89 -2.19
N ASP A 6 -29.02 -4.83 -3.51
CA ASP A 6 -27.88 -4.93 -4.43
C ASP A 6 -27.26 -3.55 -4.75
N THR A 7 -26.12 -3.55 -5.44
CA THR A 7 -25.40 -2.33 -5.79
C THR A 7 -26.11 -1.46 -6.85
N ASP A 8 -27.04 -2.02 -7.62
CA ASP A 8 -27.90 -1.26 -8.55
C ASP A 8 -28.99 -0.50 -7.80
N GLN A 9 -29.57 -1.10 -6.77
CA GLN A 9 -30.52 -0.46 -5.86
C GLN A 9 -29.83 0.62 -5.03
N LEU A 10 -28.63 0.34 -4.49
CA LEU A 10 -27.84 1.33 -3.74
C LEU A 10 -27.49 2.55 -4.60
N ILE A 11 -27.00 2.33 -5.82
CA ILE A 11 -26.67 3.42 -6.74
C ILE A 11 -26.91 3.00 -8.19
N PRO A 12 -27.96 3.51 -8.84
CA PRO A 12 -28.26 3.16 -10.22
C PRO A 12 -27.13 3.53 -11.19
N LYS A 13 -26.89 2.67 -12.18
CA LYS A 13 -25.78 2.79 -13.14
C LYS A 13 -25.68 4.15 -13.87
N GLN A 14 -26.80 4.86 -14.02
CA GLN A 14 -26.85 6.15 -14.71
C GLN A 14 -26.06 7.26 -14.01
N PHE A 15 -25.79 7.10 -12.71
CA PHE A 15 -25.07 8.08 -11.90
C PHE A 15 -23.55 7.85 -11.89
N LEU A 16 -23.05 6.73 -12.44
CA LEU A 16 -21.64 6.30 -12.35
C LEU A 16 -20.70 7.01 -13.35
N LYS A 17 -20.98 8.29 -13.65
CA LYS A 17 -20.18 9.08 -14.61
C LYS A 17 -19.16 9.99 -13.93
N ALA A 18 -19.33 10.25 -12.63
CA ALA A 18 -18.40 11.09 -11.87
C ALA A 18 -17.16 10.28 -11.46
N VAL A 19 -16.01 10.96 -11.43
CA VAL A 19 -14.73 10.40 -10.98
C VAL A 19 -14.35 10.82 -9.56
N ASP A 20 -15.03 11.83 -9.02
CA ASP A 20 -14.88 12.28 -7.63
C ASP A 20 -15.74 11.38 -6.73
N LYS A 21 -15.24 11.00 -5.55
CA LYS A 21 -16.00 10.22 -4.58
C LYS A 21 -17.22 10.97 -4.02
N LYS A 22 -17.25 12.30 -4.15
CA LYS A 22 -18.33 13.16 -3.64
C LYS A 22 -19.49 13.31 -4.61
N GLY A 23 -20.68 13.61 -4.05
CA GLY A 23 -21.90 13.90 -4.81
C GLY A 23 -22.71 12.67 -5.21
N PHE A 24 -22.32 11.48 -4.74
CA PHE A 24 -23.05 10.23 -4.93
C PHE A 24 -24.16 10.01 -3.90
N GLY A 25 -24.03 10.57 -2.69
CA GLY A 25 -24.98 10.38 -1.58
C GLY A 25 -26.39 10.88 -1.90
N LYS A 26 -26.52 11.95 -2.68
CA LYS A 26 -27.83 12.42 -3.16
C LYS A 26 -28.55 11.38 -4.06
N ASN A 27 -27.81 10.45 -4.67
CA ASN A 27 -28.34 9.41 -5.54
C ASN A 27 -28.44 8.03 -4.86
N LEU A 28 -28.02 7.93 -3.60
CA LEU A 28 -28.12 6.69 -2.82
C LEU A 28 -29.59 6.26 -2.76
N LEU A 29 -29.90 5.00 -3.07
CA LEU A 29 -31.26 4.43 -3.04
C LEU A 29 -32.27 5.28 -3.82
N PHE A 30 -31.85 5.83 -4.96
CA PHE A 30 -32.61 6.81 -5.74
C PHE A 30 -34.06 6.39 -6.01
N GLU A 31 -34.27 5.16 -6.50
CA GLU A 31 -35.60 4.63 -6.86
C GLU A 31 -36.53 4.46 -5.65
N TRP A 32 -36.00 4.45 -4.43
CA TRP A 32 -36.79 4.34 -3.21
C TRP A 32 -37.02 5.70 -2.55
N ARG A 33 -36.00 6.58 -2.61
CA ARG A 33 -36.05 7.91 -2.01
C ARG A 33 -36.79 8.93 -2.84
N TYR A 34 -36.87 8.78 -4.15
CA TYR A 34 -37.47 9.78 -5.02
C TYR A 34 -38.60 9.18 -5.85
N LEU A 35 -39.68 9.96 -6.00
CA LEU A 35 -40.85 9.60 -6.80
C LEU A 35 -40.60 9.82 -8.31
N ASN A 36 -39.63 10.66 -8.66
CA ASN A 36 -39.28 11.01 -10.03
C ASN A 36 -37.87 11.64 -10.15
N ASP A 37 -37.48 11.97 -11.39
CA ASP A 37 -36.18 12.54 -11.73
C ASP A 37 -35.95 13.99 -11.26
N ASN A 38 -36.98 14.67 -10.72
CA ASN A 38 -36.84 15.99 -10.11
C ASN A 38 -36.44 15.93 -8.64
N TYR A 39 -36.13 14.73 -8.11
CA TYR A 39 -35.82 14.51 -6.70
C TYR A 39 -36.98 14.85 -5.76
N ASP A 40 -38.22 14.68 -6.21
CA ASP A 40 -39.40 14.74 -5.32
C ASP A 40 -39.34 13.58 -4.34
N GLU A 41 -39.23 13.86 -3.04
CA GLU A 41 -39.01 12.82 -2.03
C GLU A 41 -40.24 11.92 -1.84
N ASN A 42 -40.00 10.62 -1.77
CA ASN A 42 -40.99 9.62 -1.38
C ASN A 42 -41.21 9.69 0.14
N PRO A 43 -42.35 10.19 0.65
CA PRO A 43 -42.57 10.39 2.08
C PRO A 43 -42.64 9.08 2.87
N ASP A 44 -42.91 7.96 2.20
CA ASP A 44 -43.05 6.65 2.85
C ASP A 44 -41.68 6.00 3.10
N PHE A 45 -40.64 6.44 2.40
CA PHE A 45 -39.31 5.85 2.53
C PHE A 45 -38.57 6.37 3.75
N ILE A 46 -37.98 5.45 4.52
CA ILE A 46 -37.45 5.74 5.86
C ILE A 46 -36.34 6.81 5.87
N PHE A 47 -35.52 6.91 4.83
CA PHE A 47 -34.46 7.93 4.76
C PHE A 47 -35.02 9.35 4.59
N ASN A 48 -36.25 9.50 4.11
CA ASN A 48 -36.89 10.80 3.92
C ASN A 48 -37.66 11.25 5.15
N LYS A 49 -37.85 10.37 6.14
CA LYS A 49 -38.52 10.73 7.38
C LYS A 49 -37.60 11.62 8.23
N PRO A 50 -38.08 12.76 8.74
CA PRO A 50 -37.26 13.73 9.48
C PRO A 50 -36.45 13.11 10.63
N GLU A 51 -37.04 12.15 11.34
CA GLU A 51 -36.44 11.51 12.51
C GLU A 51 -35.25 10.59 12.22
N TYR A 52 -35.02 10.22 10.95
CA TYR A 52 -33.89 9.39 10.51
C TYR A 52 -32.92 10.13 9.58
N ARG A 53 -33.15 11.42 9.32
CA ARG A 53 -32.44 12.16 8.27
C ARG A 53 -30.93 12.25 8.51
N ASP A 54 -30.53 12.43 9.77
CA ASP A 54 -29.12 12.56 10.19
C ASP A 54 -28.53 11.23 10.71
N ALA A 55 -29.19 10.09 10.43
CA ALA A 55 -28.72 8.80 10.88
C ALA A 55 -27.36 8.44 10.26
N THR A 56 -26.40 8.05 11.11
CA THR A 56 -25.05 7.65 10.70
C THR A 56 -24.85 6.13 10.68
N ILE A 57 -25.86 5.37 11.09
CA ILE A 57 -25.85 3.90 11.13
C ILE A 57 -27.05 3.37 10.33
N LEU A 58 -26.77 2.48 9.38
CA LEU A 58 -27.79 1.77 8.60
C LEU A 58 -27.96 0.35 9.13
N ILE A 59 -29.19 -0.07 9.42
CA ILE A 59 -29.51 -1.46 9.78
C ILE A 59 -30.26 -2.12 8.63
N SER A 60 -29.70 -3.20 8.09
CA SER A 60 -30.18 -3.87 6.89
C SER A 60 -30.52 -5.35 7.10
N GLY A 61 -31.01 -5.99 6.03
CA GLY A 61 -31.26 -7.43 5.96
C GLY A 61 -29.99 -8.23 5.66
N ASP A 62 -30.18 -9.43 5.12
CA ASP A 62 -29.11 -10.30 4.65
C ASP A 62 -28.66 -9.91 3.22
N ASN A 63 -27.44 -10.28 2.85
CA ASN A 63 -26.87 -10.13 1.50
C ASN A 63 -26.85 -8.67 0.98
N PHE A 64 -26.41 -7.74 1.85
CA PHE A 64 -26.30 -6.31 1.55
C PHE A 64 -25.13 -6.00 0.60
N GLY A 65 -25.37 -5.09 -0.35
CA GLY A 65 -24.39 -4.71 -1.36
C GLY A 65 -24.03 -5.84 -2.31
N SER A 66 -24.98 -6.73 -2.59
CA SER A 66 -24.80 -7.82 -3.56
C SER A 66 -24.77 -7.30 -5.01
N GLY A 67 -24.50 -8.19 -5.96
CA GLY A 67 -24.47 -7.85 -7.39
C GLY A 67 -23.09 -7.42 -7.89
N SER A 68 -23.07 -6.38 -8.74
CA SER A 68 -21.86 -5.98 -9.48
C SER A 68 -20.79 -5.37 -8.57
N SER A 69 -19.51 -5.54 -8.95
CA SER A 69 -18.41 -4.77 -8.36
C SER A 69 -18.61 -3.29 -8.63
N ARG A 70 -19.01 -2.55 -7.60
CA ARG A 70 -19.40 -1.15 -7.70
C ARG A 70 -19.01 -0.40 -6.44
N GLU A 71 -17.78 0.11 -6.44
CA GLU A 71 -17.26 0.88 -5.31
C GLU A 71 -18.07 2.15 -5.04
N HIS A 72 -18.64 2.75 -6.09
CA HIS A 72 -19.58 3.88 -5.98
C HIS A 72 -20.74 3.64 -5.00
N ALA A 73 -21.13 2.39 -4.74
CA ALA A 73 -22.16 2.09 -3.74
C ALA A 73 -21.67 2.40 -2.31
N ALA A 74 -20.41 2.09 -2.00
CA ALA A 74 -19.78 2.47 -0.74
C ALA A 74 -19.58 3.99 -0.65
N TRP A 75 -19.17 4.65 -1.75
CA TRP A 75 -19.06 6.11 -1.80
C TRP A 75 -20.41 6.78 -1.57
N ALA A 76 -21.50 6.28 -2.17
CA ALA A 76 -22.83 6.83 -1.98
C ALA A 76 -23.30 6.71 -0.51
N LEU A 77 -22.99 5.61 0.17
CA LEU A 77 -23.30 5.43 1.60
C LEU A 77 -22.50 6.41 2.47
N GLU A 78 -21.20 6.54 2.23
CA GLU A 78 -20.30 7.42 2.99
C GLU A 78 -20.63 8.91 2.77
N ASP A 79 -20.83 9.32 1.51
CA ASP A 79 -21.16 10.69 1.10
C ASP A 79 -22.58 11.09 1.51
N TYR A 80 -23.49 10.11 1.71
CA TYR A 80 -24.79 10.37 2.33
C TYR A 80 -24.64 10.70 3.84
N GLY A 81 -23.60 10.21 4.49
CA GLY A 81 -23.31 10.46 5.90
C GLY A 81 -23.30 9.21 6.79
N PHE A 82 -23.48 8.02 6.23
CA PHE A 82 -23.30 6.80 7.03
C PHE A 82 -21.82 6.65 7.44
N ARG A 83 -21.62 5.93 8.55
CA ARG A 83 -20.32 5.52 9.08
C ARG A 83 -20.25 4.02 9.33
N CYS A 84 -21.41 3.38 9.50
CA CYS A 84 -21.52 1.96 9.76
C CYS A 84 -22.78 1.39 9.11
N VAL A 85 -22.65 0.19 8.54
CA VAL A 85 -23.78 -0.63 8.12
C VAL A 85 -23.79 -1.89 8.96
N ILE A 86 -24.94 -2.22 9.56
CA ILE A 86 -25.16 -3.47 10.31
C ILE A 86 -26.11 -4.34 9.49
N ALA A 87 -25.62 -5.46 8.95
CA ALA A 87 -26.38 -6.36 8.10
C ALA A 87 -26.23 -7.81 8.56
N GLY A 88 -27.05 -8.73 8.04
CA GLY A 88 -26.90 -10.15 8.34
C GLY A 88 -25.79 -10.82 7.53
N SER A 89 -25.48 -10.26 6.37
CA SER A 89 -24.31 -10.59 5.55
C SER A 89 -24.09 -9.51 4.49
N PHE A 90 -22.90 -9.51 3.91
CA PHE A 90 -22.49 -8.63 2.83
C PHE A 90 -21.95 -9.47 1.68
N SER A 91 -21.92 -8.93 0.45
CA SER A 91 -21.02 -9.48 -0.56
C SER A 91 -19.57 -9.16 -0.20
N ASP A 92 -18.64 -10.08 -0.49
CA ASP A 92 -17.22 -9.91 -0.16
C ASP A 92 -16.63 -8.64 -0.78
N ILE A 93 -17.01 -8.33 -2.03
CA ILE A 93 -16.54 -7.15 -2.75
C ILE A 93 -17.07 -5.88 -2.07
N HIS A 94 -18.36 -5.83 -1.71
CA HIS A 94 -18.93 -4.64 -1.10
C HIS A 94 -18.43 -4.42 0.32
N TYR A 95 -18.31 -5.49 1.11
CA TYR A 95 -17.70 -5.45 2.45
C TYR A 95 -16.30 -4.80 2.40
N ASN A 96 -15.47 -5.23 1.46
CA ASN A 96 -14.13 -4.65 1.27
C ASN A 96 -14.18 -3.21 0.76
N ASN A 97 -15.15 -2.84 -0.08
CA ASN A 97 -15.31 -1.47 -0.55
C ASN A 97 -15.74 -0.52 0.57
N GLU A 98 -16.61 -0.95 1.49
CA GLU A 98 -16.95 -0.16 2.67
C GLU A 98 -15.69 0.12 3.51
N LEU A 99 -14.95 -0.93 3.88
CA LEU A 99 -13.73 -0.80 4.68
C LEU A 99 -12.67 0.11 4.02
N LYS A 100 -12.44 -0.04 2.72
CA LYS A 100 -11.53 0.82 1.95
C LYS A 100 -11.93 2.28 1.90
N ASN A 101 -13.22 2.57 2.08
CA ASN A 101 -13.75 3.94 2.07
C ASN A 101 -14.07 4.43 3.50
N GLY A 102 -13.48 3.82 4.53
CA GLY A 102 -13.60 4.29 5.92
C GLY A 102 -14.94 3.95 6.60
N MET A 103 -15.78 3.17 5.93
CA MET A 103 -17.04 2.66 6.47
C MET A 103 -16.81 1.36 7.25
N LEU A 104 -17.62 1.14 8.28
CA LEU A 104 -17.57 -0.05 9.11
C LEU A 104 -18.77 -0.98 8.83
N PRO A 105 -18.62 -2.00 7.97
CA PRO A 105 -19.61 -3.07 7.83
C PRO A 105 -19.54 -4.02 9.04
N ILE A 106 -20.68 -4.30 9.66
CA ILE A 106 -20.80 -5.19 10.81
C ILE A 106 -21.83 -6.28 10.51
N VAL A 107 -21.43 -7.53 10.65
CA VAL A 107 -22.32 -8.69 10.56
C VAL A 107 -22.96 -8.97 11.92
N GLN A 108 -24.29 -9.04 11.97
CA GLN A 108 -25.04 -9.40 13.17
C GLN A 108 -26.19 -10.39 12.87
N PRO A 109 -26.49 -11.34 13.77
CA PRO A 109 -27.67 -12.19 13.66
C PRO A 109 -28.97 -11.38 13.60
N LEU A 110 -30.01 -11.97 13.00
CA LEU A 110 -31.33 -11.34 12.84
C LEU A 110 -31.90 -10.81 14.15
N GLU A 111 -31.78 -11.56 15.25
CA GLU A 111 -32.28 -11.15 16.58
C GLU A 111 -31.66 -9.82 17.04
N VAL A 112 -30.35 -9.64 16.85
CA VAL A 112 -29.64 -8.42 17.23
C VAL A 112 -30.08 -7.25 16.36
N ARG A 113 -30.17 -7.47 15.04
CA ARG A 113 -30.64 -6.44 14.09
C ARG A 113 -32.08 -6.01 14.37
N GLN A 114 -32.95 -6.94 14.70
CA GLN A 114 -34.33 -6.63 15.11
C GLN A 114 -34.38 -5.81 16.40
N LYS A 115 -33.56 -6.15 17.41
CA LYS A 115 -33.45 -5.36 18.64
C LYS A 115 -32.99 -3.93 18.36
N LEU A 116 -31.96 -3.76 17.54
CA LEU A 116 -31.43 -2.44 17.17
C LEU A 116 -32.41 -1.65 16.29
N ALA A 117 -33.08 -2.28 15.33
CA ALA A 117 -34.05 -1.63 14.45
C ALA A 117 -35.37 -1.27 15.15
N ALA A 118 -35.69 -1.91 16.28
CA ALA A 118 -36.86 -1.61 17.10
C ALA A 118 -36.64 -0.44 18.08
N LEU A 119 -35.42 0.10 18.17
CA LEU A 119 -35.13 1.25 19.01
C LEU A 119 -35.90 2.49 18.50
N PRO A 120 -36.41 3.34 19.41
CA PRO A 120 -37.02 4.61 19.02
C PRO A 120 -36.07 5.48 18.19
N ALA A 121 -36.64 6.25 17.25
CA ALA A 121 -35.86 7.22 16.50
C ALA A 121 -35.19 8.23 17.45
N GLY A 122 -33.93 8.57 17.18
CA GLY A 122 -33.11 9.44 18.03
C GLY A 122 -32.39 8.73 19.18
N GLU A 123 -32.60 7.43 19.39
CA GLU A 123 -31.77 6.67 20.33
C GLU A 123 -30.34 6.49 19.77
N GLU A 124 -29.34 6.78 20.60
CA GLU A 124 -27.94 6.63 20.23
C GLU A 124 -27.48 5.17 20.29
N ILE A 125 -26.88 4.71 19.18
CA ILE A 125 -26.16 3.45 19.10
C ILE A 125 -24.67 3.80 18.99
N THR A 126 -23.87 3.36 19.95
CA THR A 126 -22.41 3.53 19.90
C THR A 126 -21.73 2.29 19.35
N ILE A 127 -20.93 2.44 18.31
CA ILE A 127 -20.00 1.41 17.83
C ILE A 127 -18.63 1.63 18.49
N ASP A 128 -18.28 0.78 19.44
CA ASP A 128 -16.95 0.77 20.07
C ASP A 128 -16.06 -0.19 19.28
N LEU A 129 -15.40 0.34 18.24
CA LEU A 129 -14.53 -0.44 17.36
C LEU A 129 -13.28 -1.02 18.08
N PRO A 130 -12.57 -0.30 18.96
CA PRO A 130 -11.44 -0.87 19.69
C PRO A 130 -11.80 -2.12 20.51
N ASN A 131 -12.96 -2.10 21.18
CA ASN A 131 -13.48 -3.23 21.96
C ASN A 131 -14.44 -4.14 21.18
N GLN A 132 -14.67 -3.85 19.90
CA GLN A 132 -15.54 -4.58 18.98
C GLN A 132 -16.95 -4.87 19.55
N VAL A 133 -17.62 -3.84 20.07
CA VAL A 133 -18.95 -3.97 20.67
C VAL A 133 -19.90 -2.86 20.23
N ILE A 134 -21.12 -3.24 19.86
CA ILE A 134 -22.26 -2.33 19.65
C ILE A 134 -22.92 -2.10 21.01
N LYS A 135 -23.12 -0.84 21.41
CA LYS A 135 -23.78 -0.45 22.67
C LYS A 135 -25.05 0.36 22.38
N SER A 136 -26.16 -0.03 22.99
CA SER A 136 -27.47 0.65 22.91
C SER A 136 -28.28 0.36 24.18
N SER A 137 -29.49 0.93 24.33
CA SER A 137 -30.38 0.54 25.44
C SER A 137 -30.85 -0.92 25.33
N ALA A 138 -30.89 -1.48 24.11
CA ALA A 138 -31.24 -2.88 23.87
C ALA A 138 -30.15 -3.88 24.33
N GLY A 139 -28.93 -3.41 24.58
CA GLY A 139 -27.85 -4.24 25.11
C GLY A 139 -26.48 -3.96 24.51
N LYS A 140 -25.57 -4.91 24.76
CA LYS A 140 -24.20 -4.93 24.23
C LYS A 140 -24.01 -6.15 23.34
N PHE A 141 -23.62 -5.93 22.10
CA PHE A 141 -23.49 -7.00 21.10
C PHE A 141 -22.06 -7.02 20.54
N PRO A 142 -21.27 -8.08 20.79
CA PRO A 142 -19.94 -8.19 20.21
C PRO A 142 -20.02 -8.37 18.69
N PHE A 143 -18.99 -7.92 17.98
CA PHE A 143 -18.82 -8.18 16.57
C PHE A 143 -17.36 -8.54 16.23
N GLU A 144 -17.15 -9.09 15.05
CA GLU A 144 -15.83 -9.44 14.55
C GLU A 144 -15.44 -8.57 13.36
N ILE A 145 -14.14 -8.27 13.28
CA ILE A 145 -13.49 -7.59 12.17
C ILE A 145 -12.04 -8.06 12.13
N ASP A 146 -11.47 -8.14 10.93
CA ASP A 146 -10.05 -8.40 10.75
C ASP A 146 -9.18 -7.38 11.51
N GLY A 147 -8.07 -7.87 12.07
CA GLY A 147 -7.18 -7.06 12.92
C GLY A 147 -6.55 -5.88 12.20
N GLU A 148 -6.18 -6.03 10.93
CA GLU A 148 -5.57 -4.95 10.15
C GLU A 148 -6.61 -3.93 9.71
N TRP A 149 -7.81 -4.38 9.30
CA TRP A 149 -8.92 -3.46 9.02
C TRP A 149 -9.34 -2.66 10.27
N LYS A 150 -9.39 -3.30 11.43
CA LYS A 150 -9.59 -2.60 12.71
C LYS A 150 -8.51 -1.53 12.94
N ARG A 151 -7.23 -1.90 12.78
CA ARG A 151 -6.10 -0.98 12.95
C ARG A 151 -6.23 0.23 12.03
N LYS A 152 -6.52 -0.01 10.75
CA LYS A 152 -6.74 1.03 9.73
C LYS A 152 -7.84 2.00 10.14
N LEU A 153 -9.03 1.50 10.44
CA LEU A 153 -10.18 2.33 10.81
C LEU A 153 -9.98 3.10 12.13
N VAL A 154 -9.37 2.46 13.15
CA VAL A 154 -9.09 3.11 14.44
C VAL A 154 -8.07 4.25 14.29
N LEU A 155 -7.06 4.06 13.45
CA LEU A 155 -6.00 5.05 13.22
C LEU A 155 -6.32 6.03 12.07
N GLY A 156 -7.43 5.85 11.36
CA GLY A 156 -7.77 6.64 10.18
C GLY A 156 -6.79 6.48 9.02
N LEU A 157 -6.24 5.26 8.84
CA LEU A 157 -5.25 4.97 7.80
C LEU A 157 -5.91 4.34 6.56
N ASP A 158 -5.58 4.88 5.40
CA ASP A 158 -5.73 4.19 4.12
C ASP A 158 -4.39 3.54 3.71
N ASP A 159 -4.35 2.95 2.51
CA ASP A 159 -3.15 2.25 2.03
C ASP A 159 -1.96 3.21 1.85
N ILE A 160 -2.20 4.47 1.48
CA ILE A 160 -1.17 5.51 1.38
C ILE A 160 -0.67 5.89 2.78
N GLY A 161 -1.61 6.13 3.70
CA GLY A 161 -1.33 6.45 5.09
C GLY A 161 -0.46 5.40 5.77
N ILE A 162 -0.68 4.11 5.47
CA ILE A 162 0.20 3.03 5.93
C ILE A 162 1.60 3.18 5.35
N THR A 163 1.74 3.34 4.03
CA THR A 163 3.06 3.51 3.40
C THR A 163 3.83 4.68 4.01
N LEU A 164 3.14 5.79 4.28
CA LEU A 164 3.75 6.97 4.91
C LEU A 164 4.24 6.71 6.35
N GLN A 165 3.70 5.73 7.07
CA GLN A 165 4.25 5.33 8.38
C GLN A 165 5.69 4.77 8.26
N TYR A 166 6.08 4.32 7.07
CA TYR A 166 7.41 3.77 6.79
C TYR A 166 8.36 4.77 6.15
N GLU A 167 8.00 6.06 6.04
CA GLU A 167 8.80 7.09 5.34
C GLU A 167 10.29 7.09 5.76
N ASN A 168 10.59 7.06 7.07
CA ASN A 168 11.97 7.02 7.55
C ASN A 168 12.70 5.73 7.16
N LEU A 169 12.02 4.59 7.15
CA LEU A 169 12.61 3.31 6.76
C LEU A 169 12.84 3.25 5.25
N ILE A 170 11.93 3.83 4.47
CA ILE A 170 12.08 3.99 3.02
C ILE A 170 13.28 4.89 2.74
N ALA A 171 13.39 6.05 3.41
CA ALA A 171 14.51 6.98 3.24
C ALA A 171 15.86 6.33 3.61
N VAL A 172 15.94 5.63 4.75
CA VAL A 172 17.16 4.89 5.14
C VAL A 172 17.50 3.80 4.13
N TYR A 173 16.51 3.05 3.65
CA TYR A 173 16.74 2.04 2.61
C TYR A 173 17.24 2.66 1.30
N GLU A 174 16.65 3.79 0.88
CA GLU A 174 17.06 4.52 -0.31
C GLU A 174 18.48 5.09 -0.16
N GLU A 175 18.84 5.67 0.99
CA GLU A 175 20.19 6.19 1.26
C GLU A 175 21.28 5.12 1.24
N ASN A 176 20.94 3.86 1.52
CA ASN A 176 21.89 2.73 1.56
C ASN A 176 21.71 1.77 0.39
N ARG A 177 21.08 2.20 -0.71
CA ARG A 177 20.93 1.34 -1.89
C ARG A 177 22.33 1.07 -2.46
N PRO A 178 22.75 -0.20 -2.61
CA PRO A 178 24.06 -0.50 -3.15
C PRO A 178 24.20 0.01 -4.58
N SER A 179 25.37 0.57 -4.87
CA SER A 179 25.75 0.95 -6.21
C SER A 179 26.14 -0.29 -7.00
N PHE A 180 25.95 -0.23 -8.31
CA PHE A 180 26.49 -1.24 -9.21
C PHE A 180 26.94 -0.58 -10.49
N TYR A 181 27.97 -1.15 -11.10
CA TYR A 181 28.49 -0.70 -12.38
C TYR A 181 28.30 -1.78 -13.40
N LEU A 182 27.99 -1.40 -14.63
CA LEU A 182 27.99 -2.34 -15.77
C LEU A 182 29.18 -2.08 -16.67
N PHE A 183 29.77 -3.16 -17.15
CA PHE A 183 30.89 -3.10 -18.07
C PHE A 183 30.37 -2.96 -19.51
N ASP A 184 30.80 -1.91 -20.22
CA ASP A 184 30.38 -1.64 -21.60
C ASP A 184 31.27 -2.29 -22.67
N GLY A 185 32.33 -2.98 -22.24
CA GLY A 185 33.38 -3.53 -23.10
C GLY A 185 34.69 -2.74 -23.05
N GLN A 186 34.71 -1.55 -22.46
CA GLN A 186 35.88 -0.69 -22.29
C GLN A 186 36.06 -0.26 -20.83
N GLU A 187 34.99 0.16 -20.17
CA GLU A 187 34.99 0.67 -18.81
C GLU A 187 33.72 0.30 -18.04
N LEU A 188 33.76 0.52 -16.73
CA LEU A 188 32.62 0.39 -15.83
C LEU A 188 31.80 1.69 -15.84
N LEU A 189 30.52 1.57 -16.13
CA LEU A 189 29.55 2.65 -16.13
C LEU A 189 28.64 2.53 -14.90
N LEU A 190 28.55 3.61 -14.12
CA LEU A 190 27.72 3.67 -12.94
C LEU A 190 26.24 3.50 -13.31
N GLY A 191 25.58 2.53 -12.67
CA GLY A 191 24.15 2.32 -12.79
C GLY A 191 23.32 3.25 -11.90
N PRO A 192 21.99 3.11 -11.94
CA PRO A 192 21.11 3.83 -11.03
C PRO A 192 21.49 3.53 -9.58
N PHE A 193 21.96 4.56 -8.88
CA PHE A 193 22.32 4.51 -7.48
C PHE A 193 21.68 5.70 -6.75
N GLN A 194 21.65 5.62 -5.43
CA GLN A 194 21.20 6.69 -4.56
C GLN A 194 22.31 6.91 -3.52
N GLY A 195 22.87 8.13 -3.46
CA GLY A 195 24.05 8.39 -2.64
C GLY A 195 24.72 9.73 -2.98
N GLY A 196 25.93 9.92 -2.46
CA GLY A 196 26.76 11.11 -2.69
C GLY A 196 27.35 11.18 -4.11
N VAL A 197 28.42 11.98 -4.26
CA VAL A 197 29.18 12.02 -5.53
C VAL A 197 29.87 10.67 -5.73
N SER A 198 29.65 10.05 -6.88
CA SER A 198 30.32 8.80 -7.25
C SER A 198 30.94 8.90 -8.64
N CYS A 199 31.94 8.08 -8.92
CA CYS A 199 32.61 8.05 -10.20
C CYS A 199 31.70 7.46 -11.27
N VAL A 200 31.29 8.25 -12.27
CA VAL A 200 30.34 7.76 -13.29
C VAL A 200 30.99 6.76 -14.26
N HIS A 201 32.29 6.91 -14.52
CA HIS A 201 33.09 6.08 -15.42
C HIS A 201 34.34 5.61 -14.68
N ILE A 202 34.61 4.31 -14.69
CA ILE A 202 35.80 3.72 -14.07
C ILE A 202 36.49 2.79 -15.08
N ALA A 203 37.68 3.19 -15.53
CA ALA A 203 38.50 2.32 -16.38
C ALA A 203 38.95 1.06 -15.61
N LEU A 204 39.10 -0.06 -16.33
CA LEU A 204 39.62 -1.29 -15.71
C LEU A 204 41.00 -1.07 -15.07
N GLY A 205 41.19 -1.64 -13.88
CA GLY A 205 42.38 -1.50 -13.05
C GLY A 205 42.49 -0.17 -12.30
N LYS A 206 41.50 0.74 -12.39
CA LYS A 206 41.49 2.03 -11.68
C LYS A 206 40.53 2.01 -10.49
N GLY A 207 41.00 2.42 -9.32
CA GLY A 207 40.18 2.32 -8.10
C GLY A 207 39.98 0.87 -7.67
N VAL A 208 39.31 0.68 -6.54
CA VAL A 208 38.95 -0.65 -6.02
C VAL A 208 37.99 -1.34 -6.99
N CYS A 209 36.97 -0.64 -7.47
CA CYS A 209 36.04 -1.12 -8.49
C CYS A 209 36.71 -1.61 -9.78
N GLY A 210 37.59 -0.81 -10.38
CA GLY A 210 38.28 -1.19 -11.60
C GLY A 210 39.28 -2.33 -11.39
N GLU A 211 39.92 -2.39 -10.22
CA GLU A 211 40.82 -3.48 -9.84
C GLU A 211 40.08 -4.81 -9.68
N ALA A 212 38.95 -4.82 -8.97
CA ALA A 212 38.10 -6.00 -8.80
C ALA A 212 37.57 -6.50 -10.15
N ALA A 213 37.15 -5.57 -11.02
CA ALA A 213 36.71 -5.89 -12.38
C ALA A 213 37.84 -6.46 -13.27
N ALA A 214 39.05 -5.90 -13.19
CA ALA A 214 40.19 -6.34 -13.99
C ALA A 214 40.69 -7.73 -13.57
N ASN A 215 40.75 -7.97 -12.25
CA ASN A 215 41.20 -9.24 -11.69
C ASN A 215 40.09 -10.30 -11.67
N GLN A 216 38.81 -9.88 -11.72
CA GLN A 216 37.63 -10.73 -11.51
C GLN A 216 37.66 -11.45 -10.15
N GLU A 217 38.13 -10.73 -9.13
CA GLU A 217 38.20 -11.20 -7.75
C GLU A 217 37.49 -10.19 -6.85
N THR A 218 36.80 -10.69 -5.82
CA THR A 218 36.22 -9.84 -4.78
C THR A 218 37.34 -9.14 -4.01
N ILE A 219 37.23 -7.83 -3.83
CA ILE A 219 38.21 -7.03 -3.09
C ILE A 219 37.53 -6.44 -1.86
N ILE A 220 38.13 -6.67 -0.69
CA ILE A 220 37.77 -6.01 0.57
C ILE A 220 38.86 -5.01 0.92
N VAL A 221 38.46 -3.76 1.17
CA VAL A 221 39.35 -2.69 1.60
C VAL A 221 38.91 -2.19 2.97
N ALA A 222 39.64 -2.59 4.02
CA ALA A 222 39.34 -2.18 5.39
C ALA A 222 39.53 -0.68 5.66
N ASP A 223 40.42 -0.03 4.89
CA ASP A 223 40.64 1.42 4.97
C ASP A 223 40.98 1.96 3.59
N VAL A 224 40.00 2.55 2.90
CA VAL A 224 40.17 3.06 1.53
C VAL A 224 41.23 4.15 1.44
N THR A 225 41.43 4.92 2.51
CA THR A 225 42.45 5.97 2.57
C THR A 225 43.88 5.43 2.54
N LYS A 226 44.06 4.14 2.82
CA LYS A 226 45.34 3.42 2.78
C LYS A 226 45.51 2.56 1.53
N HIS A 227 44.48 2.41 0.70
CA HIS A 227 44.58 1.58 -0.50
C HIS A 227 45.34 2.31 -1.61
N VAL A 228 46.42 1.69 -2.10
CA VAL A 228 47.37 2.32 -3.03
C VAL A 228 46.73 2.75 -4.35
N ASN A 229 45.73 2.00 -4.81
CA ASN A 229 45.02 2.26 -6.06
C ASN A 229 43.71 3.05 -5.86
N TYR A 230 43.43 3.58 -4.66
CA TYR A 230 42.18 4.27 -4.35
C TYR A 230 42.02 5.57 -5.17
N ILE A 231 40.83 5.73 -5.75
CA ILE A 231 40.38 6.97 -6.38
C ILE A 231 39.29 7.53 -5.47
N SER A 232 39.57 8.63 -4.77
CA SER A 232 38.55 9.27 -3.93
C SER A 232 37.48 9.91 -4.82
N CYS A 233 36.31 9.26 -4.90
CA CYS A 233 35.11 9.79 -5.55
C CYS A 233 34.08 10.22 -4.50
N ASP A 234 33.88 9.40 -3.46
CA ASP A 234 33.11 9.73 -2.26
C ASP A 234 34.06 10.02 -1.09
N SER A 235 33.92 11.19 -0.46
CA SER A 235 34.70 11.58 0.73
C SER A 235 34.23 10.92 2.02
N ALA A 236 33.08 10.25 2.02
CA ALA A 236 32.48 9.63 3.20
C ALA A 236 32.84 8.15 3.39
N ALA A 237 33.23 7.45 2.31
CA ALA A 237 33.62 6.05 2.37
C ALA A 237 34.96 5.86 3.12
N MET A 238 34.99 4.89 4.03
CA MET A 238 36.14 4.51 4.86
C MET A 238 36.54 3.05 4.64
N SER A 239 35.60 2.16 4.35
CA SER A 239 35.86 0.80 3.85
C SER A 239 34.95 0.47 2.67
N GLU A 240 35.36 -0.48 1.84
CA GLU A 240 34.68 -0.83 0.58
C GLU A 240 34.78 -2.34 0.35
N ILE A 241 33.71 -2.97 -0.15
CA ILE A 241 33.75 -4.31 -0.74
C ILE A 241 33.19 -4.27 -2.15
N VAL A 242 33.97 -4.77 -3.10
CA VAL A 242 33.57 -4.87 -4.50
C VAL A 242 33.52 -6.32 -4.94
N VAL A 243 32.35 -6.74 -5.43
CA VAL A 243 32.12 -8.11 -5.92
C VAL A 243 31.95 -8.11 -7.45
N PRO A 244 32.82 -8.79 -8.20
CA PRO A 244 32.70 -8.86 -9.65
C PRO A 244 31.49 -9.67 -10.09
N MET A 245 30.74 -9.14 -11.05
CA MET A 245 29.60 -9.81 -11.67
C MET A 245 30.07 -10.49 -12.95
N VAL A 246 30.38 -11.78 -12.90
CA VAL A 246 30.87 -12.57 -14.05
C VAL A 246 29.84 -13.63 -14.43
N LYS A 247 29.38 -13.62 -15.69
CA LYS A 247 28.43 -14.60 -16.23
C LYS A 247 29.01 -15.23 -17.48
N ASN A 248 29.03 -16.56 -17.56
CA ASN A 248 29.62 -17.32 -18.68
C ASN A 248 31.06 -16.89 -19.00
N ASN A 249 31.91 -16.71 -17.99
CA ASN A 249 33.29 -16.22 -18.11
C ASN A 249 33.43 -14.81 -18.74
N GLN A 250 32.35 -14.03 -18.78
CA GLN A 250 32.36 -12.65 -19.23
C GLN A 250 32.03 -11.72 -18.06
N LEU A 251 32.87 -10.70 -17.88
CA LEU A 251 32.57 -9.60 -16.96
C LEU A 251 31.33 -8.86 -17.44
N VAL A 252 30.35 -8.74 -16.55
CA VAL A 252 29.10 -8.00 -16.77
C VAL A 252 29.17 -6.66 -16.05
N GLY A 253 29.85 -6.58 -14.92
CA GLY A 253 29.86 -5.42 -14.04
C GLY A 253 30.48 -5.71 -12.69
N VAL A 254 30.28 -4.81 -11.74
CA VAL A 254 30.63 -5.02 -10.32
C VAL A 254 29.50 -4.55 -9.42
N LEU A 255 29.27 -5.24 -8.31
CA LEU A 255 28.49 -4.77 -7.18
C LEU A 255 29.44 -4.05 -6.22
N ASP A 256 29.06 -2.86 -5.80
CA ASP A 256 29.90 -1.95 -5.03
C ASP A 256 29.18 -1.53 -3.74
N LEU A 257 29.81 -1.78 -2.59
CA LEU A 257 29.30 -1.38 -1.27
C LEU A 257 30.36 -0.62 -0.50
N ASP A 258 30.03 0.64 -0.19
CA ASP A 258 30.81 1.52 0.67
C ASP A 258 30.28 1.53 2.12
N SER A 259 31.18 1.68 3.08
CA SER A 259 30.85 1.94 4.47
C SER A 259 31.57 3.18 5.00
N ARG A 260 30.89 3.93 5.89
CA ARG A 260 31.48 5.05 6.65
C ARG A 260 32.39 4.58 7.80
N LEU A 261 32.41 3.28 8.08
CA LEU A 261 33.27 2.67 9.09
C LEU A 261 34.51 2.09 8.41
N THR A 262 35.64 2.10 9.11
CA THR A 262 36.79 1.29 8.70
C THR A 262 36.56 -0.16 9.12
N ASP A 263 37.05 -1.11 8.31
CA ASP A 263 37.05 -2.56 8.60
C ASP A 263 35.64 -3.13 8.81
N ASP A 264 34.66 -2.65 8.04
CA ASP A 264 33.24 -2.99 8.21
C ASP A 264 32.80 -4.26 7.45
N TYR A 265 33.67 -4.79 6.59
CA TYR A 265 33.40 -5.96 5.77
C TYR A 265 34.41 -7.07 6.07
N ASP A 266 33.91 -8.30 6.18
CA ASP A 266 34.73 -9.47 6.45
C ASP A 266 34.48 -10.64 5.47
N ALA A 267 35.02 -11.82 5.80
CA ALA A 267 34.89 -13.01 4.97
C ALA A 267 33.44 -13.54 4.88
N ILE A 268 32.61 -13.28 5.90
CA ILE A 268 31.18 -13.65 5.89
C ILE A 268 30.46 -12.75 4.89
N ASP A 269 30.72 -11.45 4.90
CA ASP A 269 30.12 -10.51 3.95
C ASP A 269 30.46 -10.91 2.51
N GLN A 270 31.73 -11.19 2.23
CA GLN A 270 32.17 -11.70 0.94
C GLN A 270 31.40 -12.96 0.52
N GLU A 271 31.31 -13.98 1.38
CA GLU A 271 30.63 -15.24 1.06
C GLU A 271 29.17 -15.01 0.65
N TYR A 272 28.44 -14.18 1.40
CA TYR A 272 27.02 -13.94 1.14
C TYR A 272 26.79 -12.96 -0.02
N LEU A 273 27.64 -11.97 -0.21
CA LEU A 273 27.54 -11.05 -1.35
C LEU A 273 27.87 -11.76 -2.68
N GLU A 274 28.85 -12.66 -2.71
CA GLU A 274 29.13 -13.49 -3.87
C GLU A 274 27.95 -14.42 -4.22
N LYS A 275 27.33 -15.05 -3.21
CA LYS A 275 26.09 -15.83 -3.39
C LYS A 275 24.94 -14.97 -3.91
N PHE A 276 24.80 -13.76 -3.37
CA PHE A 276 23.79 -12.80 -3.81
C PHE A 276 23.99 -12.42 -5.28
N VAL A 277 25.22 -12.05 -5.68
CA VAL A 277 25.58 -11.74 -7.07
C VAL A 277 25.31 -12.93 -7.99
N ALA A 278 25.59 -14.17 -7.56
CA ALA A 278 25.28 -15.36 -8.34
C ALA A 278 23.78 -15.51 -8.62
N VAL A 279 22.93 -15.36 -7.59
CA VAL A 279 21.46 -15.39 -7.75
C VAL A 279 21.00 -14.25 -8.64
N LEU A 280 21.56 -13.06 -8.45
CA LEU A 280 21.24 -11.87 -9.21
C LEU A 280 21.54 -12.08 -10.70
N LEU A 281 22.72 -12.57 -11.04
CA LEU A 281 23.11 -12.91 -12.42
C LEU A 281 22.26 -14.03 -13.02
N GLU A 282 21.82 -15.00 -12.23
CA GLU A 282 20.96 -16.10 -12.69
C GLU A 282 19.54 -15.61 -13.02
N LYS A 283 18.97 -14.78 -12.15
CA LYS A 283 17.56 -14.40 -12.20
C LYS A 283 17.27 -13.09 -12.95
N SER A 284 18.29 -12.36 -13.38
CA SER A 284 18.10 -11.12 -14.14
C SER A 284 18.93 -11.04 -15.42
N TYR A 285 18.51 -10.12 -16.28
CA TYR A 285 19.23 -9.73 -17.49
C TYR A 285 19.99 -8.45 -17.19
N TRP A 286 21.30 -8.48 -17.40
CA TRP A 286 22.19 -7.34 -17.18
C TRP A 286 22.68 -6.82 -18.52
N ASN A 287 22.21 -5.64 -18.90
CA ASN A 287 22.66 -4.92 -20.09
C ASN A 287 22.54 -3.41 -19.87
N LEU A 288 23.21 -2.62 -20.71
CA LEU A 288 23.19 -1.16 -20.59
C LEU A 288 21.83 -0.53 -20.91
N ASP A 289 20.91 -1.24 -21.58
CA ASP A 289 19.56 -0.72 -21.82
C ASP A 289 18.81 -0.48 -20.49
N MET A 290 19.20 -1.18 -19.41
CA MET A 290 18.68 -0.95 -18.05
C MET A 290 18.94 0.46 -17.52
N PHE A 291 19.97 1.16 -18.01
CA PHE A 291 20.29 2.53 -17.59
C PHE A 291 19.40 3.57 -18.28
N GLY A 292 18.55 3.16 -19.23
CA GLY A 292 17.71 4.09 -19.99
C GLY A 292 18.50 5.03 -20.91
N VAL A 293 19.80 4.77 -21.12
CA VAL A 293 20.62 5.52 -22.06
C VAL A 293 20.16 5.16 -23.47
N LYS A 294 19.51 6.11 -24.16
CA LYS A 294 19.22 5.95 -25.59
C LYS A 294 20.55 5.85 -26.34
N LYS A 295 20.71 4.78 -27.13
CA LYS A 295 21.81 4.62 -28.10
C LYS A 295 21.91 5.82 -29.04
#